data_AF-A0A3R7QNH8-F1
#
_entry.id   AF-A0A3R7QNH8-F1
#
_cell.length_a   1.000
_cell.length_b   1.000
_cell.length_c   1.000
_cell.angle_alpha   90.00
_cell.angle_beta   90.00
_cell.angle_gamma   90.00
#
_symmetry.space_group_name_H-M   'P 1'
#
loop_
_entity.id
_entity.type
_entity.pdbx_description
1 polymer ?
#
loop_
_entity_poly.entity_id
_entity_poly.type
_entity_poly.pdbx_seq_one_letter_code
_entity_poly.pdbx_strand_id
1 'polypeptide(L)'
;MSTEEKRLSTFKKWPYGSDTSINKEKMAAAGFYYIGNKKEPDLVRCFVCLKELDGWEVEDDPWEEHKNHASYCQFIHLNKAECEITFEEMHDLEMYRQINMATKVLTKKIKEFEKQAANTREAPPPPPSSPPSSSKKPPAPSLPSRPPAPPPSLKPPTPAPPFQDLLAPPSSF
;
A
#
# COMPACT_ATOMS: atom_id res chain seq x y z
N MET A 1 6.39 2.05 14.72
CA MET A 1 5.96 0.66 14.99
C MET A 1 7.06 -0.34 14.63
N SER A 2 8.33 0.06 14.69
CA SER A 2 9.45 -0.77 14.21
C SER A 2 9.92 -1.79 15.24
N THR A 3 9.74 -1.53 16.54
CA THR A 3 10.12 -2.46 17.60
C THR A 3 8.93 -3.27 18.14
N GLU A 4 9.18 -4.51 18.52
CA GLU A 4 8.19 -5.39 19.16
C GLU A 4 7.54 -4.77 20.39
N GLU A 5 8.33 -4.16 21.28
CA GLU A 5 7.82 -3.48 22.48
C GLU A 5 6.81 -2.38 22.13
N LYS A 6 7.09 -1.58 21.08
CA LYS A 6 6.15 -0.56 20.61
C LYS A 6 4.88 -1.20 20.07
N ARG A 7 4.98 -2.32 19.35
CA ARG A 7 3.80 -3.06 18.88
C ARG A 7 2.98 -3.59 20.06
N LEU A 8 3.62 -4.23 21.03
CA LEU A 8 2.98 -4.72 22.26
C LEU A 8 2.23 -3.62 23.02
N SER A 9 2.81 -2.41 23.10
CA SER A 9 2.19 -1.27 23.79
C SER A 9 0.85 -0.80 23.18
N THR A 10 0.53 -1.22 21.95
CA THR A 10 -0.73 -0.87 21.29
C THR A 10 -1.92 -1.70 21.79
N PHE A 11 -1.69 -2.89 22.34
CA PHE A 11 -2.72 -3.86 22.77
C PHE A 11 -3.40 -3.48 24.10
N LYS A 12 -3.87 -2.23 24.22
CA LYS A 12 -4.47 -1.70 25.46
C LYS A 12 -5.86 -2.25 25.75
N LYS A 13 -6.60 -2.63 24.71
CA LYS A 13 -7.98 -3.12 24.77
C LYS A 13 -8.15 -4.43 24.02
N TRP A 14 -7.08 -5.23 23.99
CA TRP A 14 -7.12 -6.54 23.36
C TRP A 14 -8.13 -7.43 24.10
N PRO A 15 -9.09 -8.07 23.38
CA PRO A 15 -10.18 -8.78 24.04
C PRO A 15 -9.76 -10.14 24.61
N TYR A 16 -8.60 -10.68 24.23
CA TYR A 16 -8.14 -12.01 24.65
C TYR A 16 -7.13 -11.95 25.81
N GLY A 17 -7.23 -12.95 26.69
CA GLY A 17 -6.39 -13.10 27.87
C GLY A 17 -4.98 -13.61 27.55
N SER A 18 -4.10 -13.55 28.55
CA SER A 18 -2.70 -14.01 28.46
C SER A 18 -2.55 -15.52 28.27
N ASP A 19 -3.59 -16.28 28.61
CA ASP A 19 -3.68 -17.73 28.54
C ASP A 19 -4.00 -18.28 27.14
N THR A 20 -4.28 -17.41 26.16
CA THR A 20 -4.64 -17.79 24.80
C THR A 20 -3.44 -17.83 23.84
N SER A 21 -3.58 -18.56 22.72
CA SER A 21 -2.56 -18.57 21.64
C SER A 21 -2.48 -17.25 20.88
N ILE A 22 -3.50 -16.42 21.03
CA ILE A 22 -3.61 -15.08 20.43
C ILE A 22 -3.40 -13.96 21.45
N ASN A 23 -2.62 -14.22 22.51
CA ASN A 23 -2.28 -13.17 23.46
C ASN A 23 -1.45 -12.04 22.79
N LYS A 24 -1.44 -10.87 23.44
CA LYS A 24 -0.81 -9.65 22.90
C LYS A 24 0.69 -9.82 22.62
N GLU A 25 1.38 -10.65 23.41
CA GLU A 25 2.80 -10.95 23.25
C GLU A 25 3.05 -11.73 21.94
N LYS A 26 2.30 -12.82 21.71
CA LYS A 26 2.39 -13.61 20.48
C LYS A 26 1.98 -12.80 19.25
N MET A 27 0.95 -11.97 19.37
CA MET A 27 0.55 -11.04 18.31
C MET A 27 1.68 -10.06 17.95
N ALA A 28 2.28 -9.43 18.97
CA ALA A 28 3.39 -8.51 18.76
C ALA A 28 4.60 -9.20 18.12
N ALA A 29 4.95 -10.40 18.59
CA ALA A 29 6.04 -11.21 18.05
C ALA A 29 5.81 -11.60 16.58
N ALA A 30 4.57 -11.91 16.18
CA ALA A 30 4.18 -12.17 14.79
C ALA A 30 4.14 -10.91 13.89
N GLY A 31 4.57 -9.76 14.41
CA GLY A 31 4.65 -8.50 13.67
C GLY A 31 3.37 -7.68 13.69
N PHE A 32 2.36 -8.07 14.47
CA PHE A 32 1.10 -7.34 14.55
C PHE A 32 1.13 -6.23 15.59
N TYR A 33 0.42 -5.15 15.30
CA TYR A 33 0.06 -4.13 16.28
C TYR A 33 -1.44 -3.88 16.23
N TYR A 34 -2.02 -3.59 17.38
CA TYR A 34 -3.45 -3.39 17.55
C TYR A 34 -3.92 -2.07 16.94
N ILE A 35 -5.00 -2.14 16.17
CA ILE A 35 -5.71 -0.97 15.61
C ILE A 35 -7.23 -1.07 15.78
N GLY A 36 -7.67 -1.98 16.66
CA GLY A 36 -9.09 -2.25 16.88
C GLY A 36 -9.88 -1.06 17.40
N ASN A 37 -11.17 -1.11 17.07
CA ASN A 37 -12.16 -0.10 17.40
C ASN A 37 -13.45 -0.78 17.87
N LYS A 38 -14.54 -0.02 18.10
CA LYS A 38 -15.79 -0.61 18.60
C LYS A 38 -16.45 -1.59 17.63
N LYS A 39 -16.23 -1.45 16.32
CA LYS A 39 -16.80 -2.31 15.29
C LYS A 39 -15.96 -3.56 15.05
N GLU A 40 -14.63 -3.39 15.09
CA GLU A 40 -13.65 -4.46 14.88
C GLU A 40 -12.74 -4.49 16.13
N PRO A 41 -13.19 -5.13 17.23
CA PRO A 41 -12.55 -5.01 18.54
C PRO A 41 -11.18 -5.71 18.62
N ASP A 42 -10.89 -6.61 17.70
CA ASP A 42 -9.70 -7.46 17.60
C ASP A 42 -8.89 -7.20 16.32
N LEU A 43 -9.14 -6.08 15.63
CA LEU A 43 -8.39 -5.74 14.42
C LEU A 43 -6.91 -5.44 14.74
N VAL A 44 -6.03 -6.10 14.00
CA VAL A 44 -4.59 -5.88 14.04
C VAL A 44 -4.04 -5.55 12.66
N ARG A 45 -2.84 -4.96 12.61
CA ARG A 45 -2.12 -4.71 11.36
C ARG A 45 -0.66 -5.11 11.47
N CYS A 46 -0.12 -5.74 10.43
CA CYS A 46 1.32 -6.01 10.36
C CYS A 46 2.13 -4.72 10.19
N PHE A 47 3.28 -4.60 10.87
CA PHE A 47 4.16 -3.43 10.77
C PHE A 47 4.92 -3.29 9.45
N VAL A 48 5.04 -4.36 8.65
CA VAL A 48 5.79 -4.40 7.37
C VAL A 48 4.86 -4.44 6.16
N CYS A 49 4.03 -5.49 6.05
CA CYS A 49 3.16 -5.67 4.87
C CYS A 49 1.85 -4.88 4.94
N LEU A 50 1.53 -4.30 6.11
CA LEU A 50 0.31 -3.53 6.36
C LEU A 50 -0.99 -4.32 6.16
N LYS A 51 -0.92 -5.66 6.10
CA LYS A 51 -2.07 -6.54 6.11
C LYS A 51 -2.83 -6.35 7.42
N GLU A 52 -4.15 -6.23 7.30
CA GLU A 52 -5.09 -6.09 8.41
C GLU A 52 -5.86 -7.40 8.54
N LEU A 53 -6.02 -7.88 9.77
CA LEU A 53 -6.72 -9.11 10.12
C LEU A 53 -7.57 -8.89 11.37
N ASP A 54 -8.78 -9.43 11.36
CA ASP A 54 -9.79 -9.46 12.41
C ASP A 54 -10.50 -10.82 12.44
N GLY A 55 -11.34 -11.05 13.46
CA GLY A 55 -12.08 -12.30 13.61
C GLY A 55 -11.24 -13.45 14.18
N TRP A 56 -10.35 -13.15 15.13
CA TRP A 56 -9.39 -14.12 15.69
C TRP A 56 -10.08 -15.14 16.61
N GLU A 57 -9.67 -16.40 16.50
CA GLU A 57 -10.08 -17.49 17.38
C GLU A 57 -8.98 -17.85 18.38
N VAL A 58 -9.35 -18.31 19.57
CA VAL A 58 -8.40 -18.53 20.69
C VAL A 58 -7.30 -19.57 20.40
N GLU A 59 -7.55 -20.43 19.41
CA GLU A 59 -6.64 -21.48 18.95
C GLU A 59 -5.76 -21.04 17.76
N ASP A 60 -6.00 -19.86 17.20
CA ASP A 60 -5.20 -19.36 16.08
C ASP A 60 -3.74 -19.15 16.49
N ASP A 61 -2.84 -19.42 15.55
CA ASP A 61 -1.45 -19.03 15.67
C ASP A 61 -1.19 -17.75 14.86
N PRO A 62 -0.81 -16.63 15.50
CA PRO A 62 -0.60 -15.36 14.80
C PRO A 62 0.44 -15.45 13.67
N TRP A 63 1.46 -16.31 13.78
CA TRP A 63 2.49 -16.43 12.75
C TRP A 63 1.95 -17.17 11.52
N GLU A 64 1.26 -18.29 11.71
CA GLU A 64 0.64 -19.05 10.62
C GLU A 64 -0.48 -18.25 9.94
N GLU A 65 -1.31 -17.53 10.70
CA GLU A 65 -2.34 -16.64 10.12
C GLU A 65 -1.71 -15.53 9.28
N HIS A 66 -0.62 -14.92 9.75
CA HIS A 66 0.11 -13.93 8.96
C HIS A 66 0.64 -14.53 7.65
N LYS A 67 1.22 -15.73 7.71
CA LYS A 67 1.72 -16.45 6.53
C LYS A 67 0.62 -16.84 5.56
N ASN A 68 -0.52 -17.31 6.05
CA ASN A 68 -1.68 -17.71 5.23
C ASN A 68 -2.28 -16.51 4.49
N HIS A 69 -2.40 -15.37 5.17
CA HIS A 69 -3.10 -14.21 4.64
C HIS A 69 -2.20 -13.18 3.95
N ALA A 70 -0.89 -13.24 4.17
CA ALA A 70 0.11 -12.38 3.56
C ALA A 70 1.46 -13.09 3.39
N SER A 71 1.46 -14.23 2.70
CA SER A 71 2.67 -14.99 2.34
C SER A 71 3.75 -14.17 1.63
N TYR A 72 3.37 -13.05 1.00
CA TYR A 72 4.29 -12.10 0.38
C TYR A 72 5.06 -11.20 1.37
N CYS A 73 4.73 -11.22 2.67
CA CYS A 73 5.37 -10.35 3.67
C CYS A 73 6.84 -10.70 3.85
N GLN A 74 7.73 -9.72 3.68
CA GLN A 74 9.18 -9.90 3.87
C GLN A 74 9.56 -10.32 5.29
N PHE A 75 8.80 -9.88 6.31
CA PHE A 75 9.03 -10.30 7.69
C PHE A 75 8.75 -11.81 7.88
N ILE A 76 7.67 -12.32 7.29
CA ILE A 76 7.35 -13.76 7.32
C ILE A 76 8.37 -14.57 6.52
N HIS A 77 8.84 -14.05 5.38
CA HIS A 77 9.88 -14.72 4.59
C HIS A 77 11.22 -14.85 5.33
N LEU A 78 11.59 -13.88 6.19
CA LEU A 78 12.80 -13.99 7.00
C LEU A 78 12.73 -15.17 7.99
N ASN A 79 11.52 -15.49 8.48
CA ASN A 79 11.27 -16.59 9.39
C ASN A 79 12.19 -16.60 10.63
N LYS A 80 12.36 -15.42 11.24
CA LYS A 80 13.21 -15.17 12.41
C LYS A 80 12.45 -14.38 13.47
N ALA A 81 12.78 -14.62 14.74
CA ALA A 81 12.32 -13.74 15.82
C ALA A 81 13.00 -12.37 15.72
N GLU A 82 12.33 -11.29 16.14
CA GLU A 82 12.87 -9.93 15.96
C GLU A 82 14.22 -9.70 16.65
N CYS A 83 14.48 -10.35 17.78
CA CYS A 83 15.77 -10.28 18.47
C CYS A 83 16.93 -10.95 17.71
N GLU A 84 16.62 -11.80 16.72
CA GLU A 84 17.59 -12.49 15.87
C GLU A 84 17.81 -11.77 14.52
N ILE A 85 16.98 -10.76 14.22
CA ILE A 85 17.07 -9.96 13.00
C ILE A 85 18.25 -8.99 13.12
N THR A 86 19.13 -9.03 12.13
CA THR A 86 20.27 -8.12 12.05
C THR A 86 19.83 -6.69 11.72
N PHE A 87 20.70 -5.71 11.97
CA PHE A 87 20.43 -4.32 11.60
C PHE A 87 20.16 -4.15 10.10
N GLU A 88 20.90 -4.88 9.26
CA GLU A 88 20.74 -4.86 7.80
C GLU A 88 19.36 -5.40 7.38
N GLU A 89 18.98 -6.57 7.89
CA GLU A 89 17.64 -7.13 7.62
C GLU A 89 16.52 -6.21 8.14
N MET A 90 16.69 -5.60 9.30
CA MET A 90 15.72 -4.64 9.84
C MET A 90 15.61 -3.39 8.96
N HIS A 91 16.72 -2.91 8.41
CA HIS A 91 16.74 -1.77 7.48
C HIS A 91 15.96 -2.11 6.20
N ASP A 92 16.19 -3.30 5.64
CA ASP A 92 15.47 -3.77 4.46
C ASP A 92 13.97 -3.88 4.73
N LEU A 93 13.56 -4.45 5.87
CA LEU A 93 12.15 -4.53 6.25
C LEU A 93 11.49 -3.15 6.33
N GLU A 94 12.16 -2.14 6.88
CA GLU A 94 11.63 -0.78 6.94
C GLU A 94 11.57 -0.17 5.54
N MET A 95 12.55 -0.41 4.67
CA MET A 95 12.48 0.01 3.26
C MET A 95 11.26 -0.62 2.56
N TYR A 96 11.06 -1.94 2.70
CA TYR A 96 9.89 -2.65 2.16
C TYR A 96 8.58 -2.09 2.70
N ARG A 97 8.52 -1.76 3.99
CA ARG A 97 7.35 -1.10 4.59
C ARG A 97 7.04 0.24 3.92
N GLN A 98 8.06 1.07 3.66
CA GLN A 98 7.85 2.36 2.97
C GLN A 98 7.32 2.15 1.55
N ILE A 99 7.84 1.16 0.83
CA ILE A 99 7.34 0.77 -0.50
C ILE A 99 5.88 0.32 -0.42
N ASN A 100 5.53 -0.51 0.56
CA ASN A 100 4.17 -1.00 0.78
C ASN A 100 3.20 0.15 1.12
N MET A 101 3.64 1.11 1.94
CA MET A 101 2.85 2.32 2.25
C MET A 101 2.63 3.17 1.01
N ALA A 102 3.69 3.48 0.26
CA ALA A 102 3.61 4.26 -0.96
C ALA A 102 2.69 3.59 -1.99
N THR A 103 2.85 2.29 -2.20
CA THR A 103 2.00 1.48 -3.08
C THR A 103 0.53 1.56 -2.66
N LYS A 104 0.22 1.33 -1.38
CA LYS A 104 -1.17 1.42 -0.85
C LYS A 104 -1.79 2.80 -1.11
N VAL A 105 -1.03 3.88 -0.92
CA VAL A 105 -1.49 5.25 -1.18
C VAL A 105 -1.71 5.50 -2.68
N LEU A 106 -0.76 5.12 -3.53
CA LEU A 106 -0.84 5.32 -4.97
C LEU A 106 -1.98 4.52 -5.59
N THR A 107 -2.12 3.24 -5.24
CA THR A 107 -3.23 2.39 -5.71
C THR A 107 -4.59 2.97 -5.30
N LYS A 108 -4.72 3.51 -4.08
CA LYS A 108 -5.96 4.18 -3.66
C LYS A 108 -6.26 5.41 -4.52
N LYS A 109 -5.27 6.25 -4.80
CA LYS A 109 -5.43 7.43 -5.66
C LYS A 109 -5.81 7.05 -7.09
N ILE A 110 -5.21 6.00 -7.64
CA ILE A 110 -5.55 5.48 -8.97
C ILE A 110 -7.02 5.05 -9.01
N LYS A 111 -7.47 4.23 -8.05
CA LYS A 111 -8.87 3.79 -7.98
C LYS A 111 -9.86 4.95 -7.86
N GLU A 112 -9.52 5.98 -7.07
CA GLU A 112 -10.35 7.17 -6.95
C GLU A 112 -10.44 7.94 -8.27
N PHE A 113 -9.32 8.10 -8.97
CA PHE A 113 -9.28 8.74 -10.28
C PHE A 113 -10.07 7.96 -11.33
N GLU A 114 -9.96 6.63 -11.35
CA GLU A 114 -10.75 5.76 -12.23
C GLU A 114 -12.25 5.91 -11.98
N LYS A 115 -12.67 5.94 -10.70
CA LYS A 115 -14.06 6.17 -10.32
C LYS A 115 -14.55 7.55 -10.77
N GLN A 116 -13.74 8.58 -10.58
CA GLN A 116 -14.07 9.94 -11.03
C GLN A 116 -14.22 10.00 -12.57
N ALA A 117 -13.32 9.34 -13.30
CA ALA A 117 -13.38 9.27 -14.76
C ALA A 117 -14.63 8.53 -15.25
N ALA A 118 -15.02 7.43 -14.60
CA ALA A 118 -16.26 6.70 -14.90
C ALA A 118 -17.50 7.59 -14.70
N ASN A 119 -17.62 8.24 -13.54
CA ASN A 119 -18.73 9.14 -13.24
C ASN A 119 -18.83 10.30 -14.25
N THR A 120 -17.70 10.82 -14.73
CA THR A 120 -17.68 11.92 -15.72
C THR A 120 -18.14 11.44 -17.10
N ARG A 121 -17.89 10.17 -17.46
CA ARG A 121 -18.34 9.59 -18.74
C ARG A 121 -19.84 9.30 -18.78
N GLU A 122 -20.43 8.97 -17.63
CA GLU A 122 -21.86 8.69 -17.49
C GLU A 122 -22.71 9.96 -17.27
N ALA A 123 -22.07 11.09 -16.95
CA ALA A 123 -22.76 12.36 -16.77
C ALA A 123 -23.46 12.79 -18.08
N PRO A 124 -24.74 13.21 -18.02
CA PRO A 124 -25.42 13.75 -19.19
C PRO A 124 -24.63 14.93 -19.75
N PRO A 125 -24.61 15.12 -21.09
CA PRO A 125 -24.01 16.32 -21.66
C PRO A 125 -24.65 17.55 -21.00
N PRO A 126 -23.86 18.58 -20.69
CA PRO A 126 -24.41 19.80 -20.10
C PRO A 126 -25.52 20.34 -21.02
N PRO A 127 -26.60 20.89 -20.46
CA PRO A 127 -27.67 21.47 -21.28
C PRO A 127 -27.06 22.51 -22.23
N PRO A 128 -27.57 22.63 -23.46
CA PRO A 128 -27.08 23.62 -24.41
C PRO A 128 -27.14 25.00 -23.75
N SER A 129 -25.98 25.60 -23.52
CA SER A 129 -25.90 26.96 -22.99
C SER A 129 -26.56 27.90 -23.99
N SER A 130 -27.49 28.73 -23.52
CA SER A 130 -28.08 29.79 -24.34
C SER A 130 -26.97 30.59 -25.02
N PRO A 131 -27.10 30.92 -26.32
CA PRO A 131 -26.11 31.72 -27.00
C PRO A 131 -25.93 33.04 -26.23
N PRO A 132 -24.69 33.52 -26.02
CA PRO A 132 -24.48 34.80 -25.37
C PRO A 132 -25.18 35.88 -26.18
N SER A 133 -26.10 36.61 -25.53
CA SER A 133 -26.69 37.83 -26.05
C SER A 133 -25.56 38.76 -26.46
N SER A 134 -25.49 39.03 -27.76
CA SER A 134 -24.50 39.87 -28.43
C SER A 134 -24.18 41.14 -27.67
N SER A 135 -22.89 41.39 -27.39
CA SER A 135 -22.27 42.72 -27.54
C SER A 135 -20.74 42.67 -27.42
N LYS A 136 -20.11 43.13 -28.51
CA LYS A 136 -18.69 43.43 -28.75
C LYS A 136 -17.75 42.23 -28.96
N LYS A 137 -17.44 42.02 -30.25
CA LYS A 137 -16.33 41.18 -30.73
C LYS A 137 -15.03 41.70 -30.10
N PRO A 138 -14.32 40.91 -29.27
CA PRO A 138 -12.98 41.26 -28.82
C PRO A 138 -12.04 41.37 -30.02
N PRO A 139 -11.01 42.24 -29.98
CA PRO A 139 -9.96 42.22 -31.00
C PRO A 139 -9.35 40.81 -31.05
N ALA A 140 -9.05 40.35 -32.26
CA ALA A 140 -8.46 39.03 -32.47
C ALA A 140 -7.18 38.92 -31.63
N PRO A 141 -7.06 37.92 -30.74
CA PRO A 141 -5.78 37.66 -30.10
C PRO A 141 -4.78 37.31 -31.19
N SER A 142 -3.62 37.94 -31.17
CA SER A 142 -2.47 37.52 -31.98
C SER A 142 -2.21 36.05 -31.68
N LEU A 143 -2.33 35.21 -32.70
CA LEU A 143 -1.98 33.80 -32.58
C LEU A 143 -0.51 33.72 -32.13
N PRO A 144 -0.20 33.08 -30.99
CA PRO A 144 1.18 32.75 -30.70
C PRO A 144 1.70 31.86 -31.83
N SER A 145 2.94 32.11 -32.23
CA SER A 145 3.67 31.33 -33.24
C SER A 145 3.43 29.83 -33.00
N ARG A 146 3.19 29.11 -34.10
CA ARG A 146 2.95 27.67 -34.12
C ARG A 146 3.81 26.96 -33.06
N PRO A 147 3.22 26.22 -32.12
CA PRO A 147 4.00 25.50 -31.13
C PRO A 147 5.00 24.58 -31.86
N PRO A 148 6.22 24.39 -31.29
CA PRO A 148 7.20 23.49 -31.87
C PRO A 148 6.56 22.11 -32.10
N ALA A 149 6.97 21.45 -33.19
CA ALA A 149 6.49 20.11 -33.48
C ALA A 149 6.68 19.21 -32.25
N PRO A 150 5.72 18.32 -31.96
CA PRO A 150 5.88 17.38 -30.86
C PRO A 150 7.19 16.60 -31.06
N PRO A 151 7.94 16.32 -29.98
CA PRO A 151 9.10 15.46 -30.08
C PRO A 151 8.69 14.12 -30.70
N PRO A 152 9.57 13.47 -31.47
CA PRO A 152 9.27 12.17 -32.04
C PRO A 152 8.81 11.23 -30.92
N SER A 153 7.72 10.50 -31.17
CA SER A 153 7.20 9.50 -30.24
C SER A 153 8.36 8.64 -29.76
N LEU A 154 8.68 8.72 -28.47
CA LEU A 154 9.65 7.83 -27.86
C LEU A 154 9.15 6.41 -28.13
N LYS A 155 10.01 5.60 -28.73
CA LYS A 155 9.72 4.17 -28.91
C LYS A 155 9.31 3.62 -27.53
N PRO A 156 8.30 2.75 -27.47
CA PRO A 156 7.94 2.11 -26.21
C PRO A 156 9.21 1.51 -25.59
N PRO A 157 9.41 1.68 -24.27
CA PRO A 157 10.56 1.09 -23.62
C PRO A 157 10.55 -0.41 -23.92
N THR A 158 11.73 -0.95 -24.21
CA THR A 158 11.89 -2.40 -24.31
C THR A 158 11.31 -3.03 -23.04
N PRO A 159 10.55 -4.14 -23.17
CA PRO A 159 10.00 -4.81 -22.01
C PRO A 159 11.14 -5.08 -21.02
N ALA A 160 10.92 -4.67 -19.76
CA ALA A 160 11.85 -4.99 -18.70
C ALA A 160 12.04 -6.52 -18.65
N PRO A 161 13.26 -7.01 -18.40
CA PRO A 161 13.47 -8.44 -18.23
C PRO A 161 12.58 -8.97 -17.11
N PRO A 162 12.14 -10.24 -17.18
CA PRO A 162 11.36 -10.85 -16.11
C PRO A 162 12.14 -10.72 -14.79
N PHE A 163 11.41 -10.48 -13.70
CA PHE A 163 11.97 -10.22 -12.36
C PHE A 163 12.92 -11.34 -11.86
N GLN A 164 12.85 -12.51 -12.49
CA GLN A 164 13.67 -13.70 -12.23
C GLN A 164 15.16 -13.49 -12.63
N ASP A 165 15.43 -12.62 -13.60
CA ASP A 165 16.79 -12.36 -14.11
C ASP A 165 17.56 -11.30 -13.30
N LEU A 166 16.88 -10.55 -12.42
CA LEU A 166 17.51 -9.55 -11.54
C LEU A 166 18.06 -10.15 -10.24
N LEU A 167 17.74 -11.42 -9.97
CA LEU A 167 18.14 -12.16 -8.77
C LEU A 167 19.23 -13.21 -9.04
N ALA A 168 19.72 -13.32 -10.28
CA ALA A 168 20.82 -14.22 -10.58
C ALA A 168 22.11 -13.74 -9.88
N PRO A 169 22.77 -14.58 -9.06
CA PRO A 169 24.06 -14.22 -8.49
C PRO A 169 25.08 -14.01 -9.62
N PRO A 170 26.03 -13.07 -9.48
CA PRO A 170 27.05 -12.88 -10.50
C PRO A 170 27.82 -14.18 -10.70
N SER A 171 27.87 -14.64 -11.96
CA SER A 171 28.71 -15.76 -12.37
C SER A 171 30.15 -15.47 -11.95
N SER A 172 30.68 -16.30 -11.06
CA SER A 172 32.06 -16.24 -10.58
C SER A 172 33.04 -16.26 -11.77
N PHE A 173 33.97 -15.30 -11.78
CA PHE A 173 35.18 -15.31 -12.60
C PHE A 173 36.22 -16.26 -12.01
#